data_AF-A0A7C1NJ52-F1
#
_entry.id   AF-A0A7C1NJ52-F1
#
_cell.length_a   1.000
_cell.length_b   1.000
_cell.length_c   1.000
_cell.angle_alpha   90.00
_cell.angle_beta   90.00
_cell.angle_gamma   90.00
#
_symmetry.space_group_name_H-M   'P 1'
#
loop_
_entity.id
_entity.type
_entity.pdbx_description
1 polymer ?
#
loop_
_entity_poly.entity_id
_entity_poly.type
_entity_poly.pdbx_seq_one_letter_code
_entity_poly.pdbx_strand_id
1 'polypeptide(L)'
;ITPLEIREQVGTWVYGCDRCQEVCPRNRAWLSQDLPINERVLAKSKDFELSNLLHMDLKFYQSKIWPHMFYMPFNETWRWKMNAARAMGNTLDPKYIPDLVRAFDENEDEKVKGMISWSLGRLGREESKIALESFLLKSNGKVREEILLALKQF
;
A
#
# COMPACT_ATOMS: atom_id res chain seq x y z
N ILE A 1 10.73 -0.24 -6.39
CA ILE A 1 10.03 0.61 -5.40
C ILE A 1 9.38 1.76 -6.14
N THR A 2 8.24 2.29 -5.68
CA THR A 2 7.65 3.50 -6.28
C THR A 2 8.66 4.66 -6.18
N PRO A 3 8.97 5.38 -7.28
CA PRO A 3 9.86 6.54 -7.26
C PRO A 3 9.41 7.59 -6.24
N LEU A 4 10.36 8.22 -5.55
CA LEU A 4 10.14 9.08 -4.39
C LEU A 4 9.15 10.21 -4.71
N GLU A 5 9.38 10.88 -5.83
CA GLU A 5 8.66 12.05 -6.32
C GLU A 5 7.16 11.79 -6.56
N ILE A 6 6.75 10.54 -6.79
CA ILE A 6 5.35 10.17 -7.01
C ILE A 6 4.72 9.39 -5.85
N ARG A 7 5.46 9.00 -4.79
CA ARG A 7 4.89 8.16 -3.71
C ARG A 7 3.64 8.79 -3.09
N GLU A 8 3.69 10.09 -2.84
CA GLU A 8 2.55 10.84 -2.28
C GLU A 8 1.44 11.06 -3.31
N GLN A 9 1.82 11.39 -4.55
CA GLN A 9 0.88 11.76 -5.62
C GLN A 9 -0.03 10.59 -6.03
N VAL A 10 0.42 9.36 -5.85
CA VAL A 10 -0.40 8.17 -6.11
C VAL A 10 -1.52 8.01 -5.08
N GLY A 11 -1.45 8.68 -3.93
CA GLY A 11 -2.50 8.62 -2.90
C GLY A 11 -2.75 7.18 -2.41
N THR A 12 -4.02 6.83 -2.23
CA THR A 12 -4.43 5.52 -1.69
C THR A 12 -4.70 4.47 -2.77
N TRP A 13 -4.42 4.76 -4.05
CA TRP A 13 -4.61 3.77 -5.11
C TRP A 13 -3.66 2.59 -4.94
N VAL A 14 -4.21 1.39 -4.75
CA VAL A 14 -3.43 0.15 -4.66
C VAL A 14 -3.28 -0.53 -6.02
N TYR A 15 -4.29 -0.37 -6.89
CA TYR A 15 -4.36 -1.00 -8.20
C TYR A 15 -5.10 -0.09 -9.18
N GLY A 16 -4.53 0.08 -10.39
CA GLY A 16 -5.08 0.97 -11.40
C GLY A 16 -5.03 2.46 -11.02
N CYS A 17 -5.57 3.29 -11.88
CA CYS A 17 -5.75 4.73 -11.67
C CYS A 17 -6.82 5.22 -12.65
N ASP A 18 -7.86 5.88 -12.15
CA ASP A 18 -8.94 6.44 -12.96
C ASP A 18 -8.85 7.95 -13.11
N ARG A 19 -7.72 8.56 -12.73
CA ARG A 19 -7.56 10.02 -12.74
C ARG A 19 -7.86 10.64 -14.10
N CYS A 20 -7.45 10.00 -15.20
CA CYS A 20 -7.73 10.48 -16.55
C CYS A 20 -9.22 10.39 -16.92
N GLN A 21 -9.96 9.44 -16.33
CA GLN A 21 -11.40 9.32 -16.52
C GLN A 21 -12.16 10.32 -15.64
N GLU A 22 -11.73 10.52 -14.40
CA GLU A 22 -12.33 11.47 -13.44
C GLU A 22 -12.26 12.91 -13.93
N VAL A 23 -11.14 13.31 -14.56
CA VAL A 23 -10.96 14.68 -15.06
C VAL A 23 -11.62 14.92 -16.43
N CYS A 24 -12.07 13.87 -17.11
CA CYS A 24 -12.61 13.97 -18.46
C CYS A 24 -14.00 14.65 -18.47
N PRO A 25 -14.18 15.80 -19.16
CA PRO A 25 -15.48 16.48 -19.19
C PRO A 25 -16.61 15.61 -19.78
N ARG A 26 -16.29 14.69 -20.68
CA ARG A 26 -17.25 13.75 -21.26
C ARG A 26 -17.82 12.76 -20.24
N ASN A 27 -17.08 12.49 -19.17
CA ASN A 27 -17.50 11.57 -18.11
C ASN A 27 -18.29 12.25 -17.00
N ARG A 28 -18.34 13.59 -16.96
CA ARG A 28 -18.92 14.36 -15.85
C ARG A 28 -20.37 13.99 -15.56
N ALA A 29 -21.21 13.86 -16.59
CA ALA A 29 -22.62 13.51 -16.43
C ALA A 29 -22.85 12.08 -15.92
N TRP A 30 -21.90 11.17 -16.16
CA TRP A 30 -21.98 9.78 -15.70
C TRP A 30 -21.48 9.65 -14.26
N LEU A 31 -20.39 10.35 -13.92
CA LEU A 31 -19.80 10.34 -12.57
C LEU A 31 -20.65 11.09 -11.52
N SER A 32 -21.54 11.99 -11.94
CA SER A 32 -22.43 12.74 -11.04
C SER A 32 -23.74 12.02 -10.71
N GLN A 33 -23.94 10.80 -11.18
CA GLN A 33 -25.15 10.04 -10.92
C GLN A 33 -25.11 9.43 -9.52
N ASP A 34 -26.22 9.53 -8.80
CA ASP A 34 -26.43 8.78 -7.56
C ASP A 34 -26.87 7.36 -7.92
N LEU A 35 -25.92 6.42 -7.88
CA LEU A 35 -26.13 5.02 -8.22
C LEU A 35 -26.31 4.19 -6.95
N PRO A 36 -27.20 3.18 -6.95
CA PRO A 36 -27.32 2.28 -5.81
C PRO A 36 -26.01 1.54 -5.56
N ILE A 37 -25.80 1.13 -4.30
CA ILE A 37 -24.63 0.35 -3.92
C ILE A 37 -24.57 -0.94 -4.75
N ASN A 38 -23.38 -1.23 -5.29
CA ASN A 38 -23.14 -2.48 -5.97
C ASN A 38 -22.85 -3.60 -4.95
N GLU A 39 -23.84 -4.43 -4.67
CA GLU A 39 -23.74 -5.54 -3.71
C GLU A 39 -22.57 -6.50 -4.01
N ARG A 40 -22.21 -6.70 -5.28
CA ARG A 40 -21.07 -7.56 -5.64
C ARG A 40 -19.74 -6.94 -5.25
N VAL A 41 -19.63 -5.62 -5.29
CA VAL A 41 -18.44 -4.88 -4.83
C VAL A 41 -18.42 -4.83 -3.31
N LEU A 42 -19.56 -4.52 -2.68
CA LEU A 42 -19.68 -4.48 -1.22
C LEU A 42 -19.26 -5.81 -0.58
N ALA A 43 -19.70 -6.93 -1.14
CA ALA A 43 -19.33 -8.28 -0.68
C ALA A 43 -17.82 -8.57 -0.71
N LYS A 44 -17.03 -7.79 -1.44
CA LYS A 44 -15.56 -7.92 -1.59
C LYS A 44 -14.79 -6.86 -0.83
N SER A 45 -15.45 -5.82 -0.33
CA SER A 45 -14.82 -4.65 0.30
C SER A 45 -13.78 -5.04 1.36
N LYS A 46 -14.14 -5.98 2.25
CA LYS A 46 -13.24 -6.51 3.29
C LYS A 46 -11.99 -7.17 2.71
N ASP A 47 -12.12 -7.92 1.63
CA ASP A 47 -10.97 -8.59 1.00
C ASP A 47 -9.94 -7.58 0.46
N PHE A 48 -10.39 -6.36 0.11
CA PHE A 48 -9.58 -5.26 -0.42
C PHE A 48 -9.15 -4.22 0.63
N GLU A 49 -9.42 -4.45 1.91
CA GLU A 49 -8.86 -3.60 2.97
C GLU A 49 -7.34 -3.63 2.94
N LEU A 50 -6.70 -2.47 3.18
CA LEU A 50 -5.25 -2.33 3.05
C LEU A 50 -4.47 -3.37 3.87
N SER A 51 -4.91 -3.64 5.10
CA SER A 51 -4.29 -4.62 5.99
C SER A 51 -4.36 -6.03 5.42
N ASN A 52 -5.51 -6.43 4.86
CA ASN A 52 -5.66 -7.73 4.20
C ASN A 52 -4.77 -7.84 2.96
N LEU A 53 -4.67 -6.78 2.15
CA LEU A 53 -3.79 -6.75 0.97
C LEU A 53 -2.30 -6.77 1.34
N LEU A 54 -1.90 -6.17 2.45
CA LEU A 54 -0.52 -6.17 2.94
C LEU A 54 -0.10 -7.55 3.47
N HIS A 55 -0.99 -8.21 4.21
CA HIS A 55 -0.73 -9.47 4.91
C HIS A 55 -1.13 -10.72 4.11
N MET A 56 -1.71 -10.59 2.91
CA MET A 56 -2.18 -11.74 2.15
C MET A 56 -1.05 -12.73 1.79
N ASP A 57 -1.41 -14.00 1.80
CA ASP A 57 -0.62 -15.07 1.20
C ASP A 57 -1.06 -15.35 -0.25
N LEU A 58 -0.39 -16.28 -0.90
CA LEU A 58 -0.72 -16.66 -2.28
C LEU A 58 -2.13 -17.25 -2.40
N LYS A 59 -2.59 -18.00 -1.39
CA LYS A 59 -3.90 -18.65 -1.39
C LYS A 59 -5.03 -17.62 -1.34
N PHE A 60 -4.89 -16.63 -0.47
CA PHE A 60 -5.81 -15.49 -0.39
C PHE A 60 -5.81 -14.73 -1.72
N TYR A 61 -4.63 -14.41 -2.25
CA TYR A 61 -4.52 -13.71 -3.53
C TYR A 61 -5.25 -14.45 -4.66
N GLN A 62 -5.00 -15.75 -4.83
CA GLN A 62 -5.60 -16.57 -5.88
C GLN A 62 -7.12 -16.72 -5.75
N SER A 63 -7.64 -16.78 -4.52
CA SER A 63 -9.06 -17.04 -4.28
C SER A 63 -9.92 -15.78 -4.19
N LYS A 64 -9.35 -14.66 -3.70
CA LYS A 64 -10.10 -13.44 -3.38
C LYS A 64 -9.81 -12.27 -4.31
N ILE A 65 -8.56 -12.11 -4.73
CA ILE A 65 -8.12 -10.89 -5.45
C ILE A 65 -7.99 -11.16 -6.95
N TRP A 66 -7.20 -12.16 -7.33
CA TRP A 66 -6.89 -12.46 -8.73
C TRP A 66 -8.12 -12.72 -9.62
N PRO A 67 -9.20 -13.39 -9.16
CA PRO A 67 -10.42 -13.58 -9.96
C PRO A 67 -11.09 -12.27 -10.41
N HIS A 68 -10.71 -11.15 -9.80
CA HIS A 68 -11.24 -9.82 -10.11
C HIS A 68 -10.18 -8.86 -10.65
N MET A 69 -8.89 -9.12 -10.37
CA MET A 69 -7.75 -8.25 -10.70
C MET A 69 -6.62 -9.03 -11.37
N PHE A 70 -6.93 -9.68 -12.50
CA PHE A 70 -6.10 -10.71 -13.13
C PHE A 70 -4.82 -10.20 -13.83
N TYR A 71 -4.67 -8.88 -14.04
CA TYR A 71 -3.53 -8.33 -14.78
C TYR A 71 -2.19 -8.43 -14.03
N MET A 72 -2.22 -8.76 -12.74
CA MET A 72 -1.00 -8.95 -11.95
C MET A 72 -0.75 -10.45 -11.71
N PRO A 73 0.41 -10.99 -12.15
CA PRO A 73 0.68 -12.41 -12.05
C PRO A 73 0.94 -12.86 -10.61
N PHE A 74 0.76 -14.16 -10.35
CA PHE A 74 0.86 -14.76 -9.02
C PHE A 74 2.22 -14.60 -8.35
N ASN A 75 3.31 -14.51 -9.12
CA ASN A 75 4.67 -14.32 -8.62
C ASN A 75 5.00 -12.84 -8.34
N GLU A 76 4.07 -11.91 -8.55
CA GLU A 76 4.26 -10.47 -8.32
C GLU A 76 3.34 -9.90 -7.22
N THR A 77 2.89 -10.75 -6.28
CA THR A 77 2.09 -10.29 -5.12
C THR A 77 2.78 -9.20 -4.30
N TRP A 78 4.12 -9.10 -4.37
CA TRP A 78 4.89 -8.00 -3.78
C TRP A 78 4.41 -6.62 -4.24
N ARG A 79 3.88 -6.47 -5.46
CA ARG A 79 3.37 -5.17 -5.97
C ARG A 79 2.14 -4.74 -5.20
N TRP A 80 1.22 -5.65 -4.92
CA TRP A 80 0.05 -5.39 -4.07
C TRP A 80 0.47 -4.97 -2.68
N LYS A 81 1.35 -5.74 -2.04
CA LYS A 81 1.85 -5.44 -0.68
C LYS A 81 2.57 -4.10 -0.61
N MET A 82 3.46 -3.84 -1.57
CA MET A 82 4.16 -2.55 -1.69
C MET A 82 3.17 -1.40 -1.88
N ASN A 83 2.19 -1.55 -2.77
CA ASN A 83 1.20 -0.50 -3.02
C ASN A 83 0.26 -0.29 -1.83
N ALA A 84 -0.12 -1.35 -1.11
CA ALA A 84 -0.90 -1.29 0.12
C ALA A 84 -0.13 -0.54 1.22
N ALA A 85 1.15 -0.86 1.43
CA ALA A 85 2.01 -0.14 2.36
C ALA A 85 2.06 1.37 2.01
N ARG A 86 2.32 1.71 0.74
CA ARG A 86 2.31 3.11 0.28
C ARG A 86 0.97 3.79 0.58
N ALA A 87 -0.14 3.13 0.26
CA ALA A 87 -1.48 3.64 0.50
C ALA A 87 -1.72 3.90 2.00
N MET A 88 -1.29 3.00 2.89
CA MET A 88 -1.33 3.19 4.34
C MET A 88 -0.55 4.44 4.76
N GLY A 89 0.69 4.60 4.28
CA GLY A 89 1.47 5.82 4.54
C GLY A 89 0.77 7.09 4.05
N ASN A 90 0.12 7.02 2.88
CA ASN A 90 -0.62 8.15 2.30
C ASN A 90 -1.93 8.48 3.03
N THR A 91 -2.48 7.57 3.85
CA THR A 91 -3.64 7.90 4.68
C THR A 91 -3.32 8.86 5.83
N LEU A 92 -2.04 8.93 6.25
CA LEU A 92 -1.60 9.60 7.48
C LEU A 92 -2.30 9.07 8.76
N ASP A 93 -2.92 7.89 8.68
CA ASP A 93 -3.66 7.26 9.78
C ASP A 93 -2.73 6.35 10.60
N PRO A 94 -2.45 6.69 11.88
CA PRO A 94 -1.54 5.92 12.71
C PRO A 94 -2.05 4.51 13.03
N LYS A 95 -3.32 4.19 12.77
CA LYS A 95 -3.86 2.83 12.97
C LYS A 95 -3.12 1.77 12.15
N TYR A 96 -2.44 2.16 11.08
CA TYR A 96 -1.68 1.26 10.21
C TYR A 96 -0.26 0.98 10.68
N ILE A 97 0.24 1.65 11.73
CA ILE A 97 1.59 1.40 12.25
C ILE A 97 1.77 -0.06 12.66
N PRO A 98 0.87 -0.69 13.44
CA PRO A 98 1.01 -2.11 13.80
C PRO A 98 1.07 -3.06 12.59
N ASP A 99 0.23 -2.83 11.57
CA ASP A 99 0.22 -3.62 10.34
C ASP A 99 1.55 -3.48 9.58
N LEU A 100 2.04 -2.25 9.40
CA LEU A 100 3.31 -1.95 8.74
C LEU A 100 4.50 -2.59 9.48
N VAL A 101 4.50 -2.51 10.81
CA VAL A 101 5.58 -3.09 11.64
C VAL A 101 5.60 -4.60 11.50
N ARG A 102 4.45 -5.26 11.65
CA ARG A 102 4.32 -6.71 11.47
C ARG A 102 4.73 -7.13 10.05
N ALA A 103 4.28 -6.41 9.03
CA ALA A 103 4.55 -6.74 7.65
C ALA A 103 6.04 -6.65 7.28
N PHE A 104 6.83 -5.84 7.99
CA PHE A 104 8.26 -5.74 7.72
C PHE A 104 8.97 -7.09 7.91
N ASP A 105 8.57 -7.85 8.94
CA ASP A 105 9.16 -9.15 9.28
C ASP A 105 8.51 -10.31 8.51
N GLU A 106 7.27 -10.16 8.04
CA GLU A 106 6.57 -11.19 7.26
C GLU A 106 6.96 -11.25 5.78
N ASN A 107 7.70 -10.26 5.28
CA ASN A 107 8.06 -10.15 3.87
C ASN A 107 9.57 -10.23 3.70
N GLU A 108 10.04 -10.76 2.57
CA GLU A 108 11.47 -10.74 2.19
C GLU A 108 11.77 -9.79 1.03
N ASP A 109 10.74 -9.38 0.28
CA ASP A 109 10.93 -8.51 -0.88
C ASP A 109 11.36 -7.10 -0.44
N GLU A 110 12.56 -6.69 -0.85
CA GLU A 110 13.14 -5.37 -0.54
C GLU A 110 12.23 -4.20 -0.93
N LYS A 111 11.42 -4.36 -1.99
CA LYS A 111 10.51 -3.31 -2.47
C LYS A 111 9.37 -3.10 -1.49
N VAL A 112 8.88 -4.18 -0.88
CA VAL A 112 7.87 -4.12 0.19
C VAL A 112 8.48 -3.50 1.44
N LYS A 113 9.62 -4.03 1.92
CA LYS A 113 10.30 -3.51 3.13
C LYS A 113 10.66 -2.02 3.03
N GLY A 114 11.20 -1.59 1.90
CA GLY A 114 11.53 -0.17 1.70
C GLY A 114 10.29 0.73 1.64
N MET A 115 9.18 0.25 1.05
CA MET A 115 7.92 1.02 1.05
C MET A 115 7.27 1.07 2.44
N ILE A 116 7.34 -0.01 3.22
CA ILE A 116 6.95 0.00 4.63
C ILE A 116 7.76 1.04 5.40
N SER A 117 9.07 1.07 5.19
CA SER A 117 9.98 2.01 5.86
C SER A 117 9.61 3.46 5.54
N TRP A 118 9.41 3.77 4.24
CA TRP A 118 8.94 5.08 3.81
C TRP A 118 7.58 5.45 4.42
N SER A 119 6.65 4.50 4.48
CA SER A 119 5.30 4.72 5.02
C SER A 119 5.35 5.03 6.51
N LEU A 120 6.16 4.32 7.29
CA LEU A 120 6.37 4.60 8.71
C LEU A 120 6.98 5.99 8.94
N GLY A 121 7.97 6.39 8.14
CA GLY A 121 8.54 7.74 8.18
C GLY A 121 7.50 8.81 7.88
N ARG A 122 6.65 8.58 6.87
CA ARG A 122 5.54 9.49 6.52
C ARG A 122 4.48 9.60 7.63
N LEU A 123 4.18 8.52 8.34
CA LEU A 123 3.24 8.54 9.46
C LEU A 123 3.77 9.36 10.65
N GLY A 124 5.09 9.48 10.81
CA GLY A 124 5.72 10.47 11.69
C GLY A 124 5.34 10.33 13.18
N ARG A 125 5.12 9.10 13.67
CA ARG A 125 4.85 8.82 15.09
C ARG A 125 6.05 8.22 15.81
N GLU A 126 6.11 8.37 17.13
CA GLU A 126 7.21 7.83 17.93
C GLU A 126 7.33 6.30 17.76
N GLU A 127 6.20 5.60 17.69
CA GLU A 127 6.14 4.16 17.43
C GLU A 127 6.74 3.81 16.06
N SER A 128 6.53 4.65 15.05
CA SER A 128 7.16 4.48 13.73
C SER A 128 8.67 4.65 13.80
N LYS A 129 9.16 5.64 14.55
CA LYS A 129 10.60 5.89 14.72
C LYS A 129 11.28 4.71 15.41
N ILE A 130 10.72 4.24 16.52
CA ILE A 130 11.22 3.08 17.27
C ILE A 130 11.28 1.84 16.36
N ALA A 131 10.24 1.60 15.56
CA ALA A 131 10.23 0.50 14.60
C ALA A 131 11.34 0.64 13.54
N LEU A 132 11.50 1.83 12.95
CA LEU A 132 12.54 2.10 11.96
C LEU A 132 13.95 1.91 12.52
N GLU A 133 14.21 2.37 13.75
CA GLU A 133 15.49 2.16 14.43
C GLU A 133 15.77 0.67 14.66
N SER A 134 14.75 -0.12 15.05
CA SER A 134 14.86 -1.58 15.15
C SER A 134 15.15 -2.23 13.80
N PHE A 135 14.47 -1.81 12.74
CA PHE A 135 14.68 -2.33 11.39
C PHE A 135 16.08 -2.04 10.86
N LEU A 136 16.63 -0.87 11.21
CA LEU A 136 17.95 -0.44 10.78
C LEU A 136 19.06 -1.41 11.24
N LEU A 137 18.92 -2.02 12.42
CA LEU A 137 19.90 -2.95 12.98
C LEU A 137 20.03 -4.26 12.18
N LYS A 138 18.95 -4.67 11.52
CA LYS A 138 18.84 -5.93 10.76
C LYS A 138 18.79 -5.75 9.24
N SER A 139 18.90 -4.52 8.75
CA SER A 139 18.73 -4.20 7.32
C SER A 139 20.01 -3.73 6.66
N ASN A 140 20.19 -4.16 5.42
CA ASN A 140 21.32 -3.83 4.54
C ASN A 140 20.84 -3.30 3.18
N GLY A 141 21.77 -2.82 2.36
CA GLY A 141 21.50 -2.40 0.98
C GLY A 141 20.38 -1.37 0.87
N LYS A 142 19.51 -1.55 -0.13
CA LYS A 142 18.44 -0.60 -0.46
C LYS A 142 17.42 -0.41 0.66
N VAL A 143 17.12 -1.46 1.43
CA VAL A 143 16.18 -1.36 2.56
C VAL A 143 16.77 -0.45 3.64
N ARG A 144 18.08 -0.58 3.93
CA ARG A 144 18.78 0.31 4.86
C ARG A 144 18.72 1.77 4.42
N GLU A 145 18.93 2.03 3.13
CA GLU A 145 18.86 3.38 2.57
C GLU A 145 17.46 4.01 2.74
N GLU A 146 16.39 3.24 2.49
CA GLU A 146 15.02 3.69 2.69
C GLU A 146 14.68 3.95 4.17
N ILE A 147 15.18 3.13 5.08
CA ILE A 147 15.02 3.35 6.53
C ILE A 147 15.71 4.64 6.97
N LEU A 148 16.96 4.85 6.53
CA LEU A 148 17.71 6.07 6.84
C LEU A 148 17.04 7.32 6.25
N LEU A 149 16.45 7.20 5.06
CA LEU A 149 15.68 8.29 4.47
C LEU A 149 14.40 8.58 5.26
N ALA A 150 13.68 7.54 5.70
CA ALA A 150 12.47 7.66 6.50
C ALA A 150 12.75 8.29 7.87
N LEU A 151 13.87 7.94 8.51
CA LEU A 151 14.28 8.50 9.82
C LEU A 151 14.57 10.01 9.77
N LYS A 152 14.87 10.58 8.60
CA LYS A 152 15.05 12.04 8.44
C LYS A 152 13.75 12.85 8.53
N GLN A 153 12.60 12.18 8.60
CA GLN A 153 11.29 12.81 8.73
C GLN A 153 10.90 13.11 10.19
N PHE A 154 11.69 12.63 11.16
CA PHE A 154 11.54 12.87 12.59
C PHE A 154 12.55 13.90 13.08
#